data_AF-A0A7Z0IJG1-F1
#
_entry.id   AF-A0A7Z0IJG1-F1
#
_cell.length_a   1.000
_cell.length_b   1.000
_cell.length_c   1.000
_cell.angle_alpha   90.00
_cell.angle_beta   90.00
_cell.angle_gamma   90.00
#
_symmetry.space_group_name_H-M   'P 1'
#
loop_
_entity.id
_entity.type
_entity.pdbx_description
1 polymer ?
#
loop_
_entity_poly.entity_id
_entity_poly.type
_entity_poly.pdbx_seq_one_letter_code
_entity_poly.pdbx_strand_id
1 'polypeptide(L)'
;MPDERAAVRAAIESAGATAVMFEDLGAQDVSAEQAYLSGVRSSEVYVGMWGSRYGVRMPDGYSATHAEFLEAERNGLRLCLFVHGETGGEMDGAQRDLVQGARNLYTTSPWSDPDDLGRRVRRRLEELAAEELAPWVRVGRTLFRAREITNDGKTISLTAAVRSDAVHAELVRLRDNRAGGVPFASPHTALSVQIVELSTRTVSTIGHEERLTLVAQEQRGSSMRASINGVSADEVGQRALSDGLFGTSLLGQQMGWMARPIDPLASLRGLGLDDSVLRPVARLLFAERLITDQAASRIDSFALGPSHQGARRLRATWTPPQVYVNEPDPAPVSIDGTVMGL
;
A
#
# COMPACT_ATOMS: atom_id res chain seq x y z
N MET A 1 26.59 4.98 14.95
CA MET A 1 25.43 4.66 15.79
C MET A 1 25.38 3.15 16.03
N PRO A 2 26.36 2.55 16.74
CA PRO A 2 26.36 1.10 16.98
C PRO A 2 25.27 0.67 17.96
N ASP A 3 25.07 1.43 19.03
CA ASP A 3 24.12 1.11 20.10
C ASP A 3 22.67 1.17 19.59
N GLU A 4 22.35 2.17 18.77
CA GLU A 4 21.05 2.29 18.11
C GLU A 4 20.76 1.09 17.20
N ARG A 5 21.76 0.66 16.41
CA ARG A 5 21.61 -0.49 15.50
C ARG A 5 21.40 -1.78 16.27
N ALA A 6 22.11 -1.97 17.38
CA ALA A 6 21.92 -3.12 18.27
C ALA A 6 20.52 -3.14 18.89
N ALA A 7 20.02 -1.98 19.37
CA ALA A 7 18.68 -1.86 19.93
C ALA A 7 17.58 -2.15 18.89
N VAL A 8 17.73 -1.65 17.66
CA VAL A 8 16.80 -1.92 16.56
C VAL A 8 16.82 -3.40 16.16
N ARG A 9 18.00 -4.02 16.05
CA ARG A 9 18.13 -5.45 15.76
C ARG A 9 17.39 -6.30 16.80
N ALA A 10 17.65 -6.04 18.08
CA ALA A 10 16.98 -6.76 19.17
C ALA A 10 15.45 -6.57 19.14
N ALA A 11 14.98 -5.36 18.81
CA ALA A 11 13.56 -5.08 18.66
C ALA A 11 12.91 -5.88 17.52
N ILE A 12 13.56 -5.93 16.35
CA ILE A 12 13.10 -6.70 15.17
C ILE A 12 13.01 -8.19 15.50
N GLU A 13 14.07 -8.76 16.07
CA GLU A 13 14.14 -10.18 16.43
C GLU A 13 13.11 -10.53 17.51
N SER A 14 12.90 -9.64 18.50
CA SER A 14 11.87 -9.85 19.54
C SER A 14 10.44 -9.84 19.02
N ALA A 15 10.20 -9.16 17.89
CA ALA A 15 8.91 -9.15 17.20
C ALA A 15 8.71 -10.39 16.31
N GLY A 16 9.69 -11.30 16.25
CA GLY A 16 9.65 -12.52 15.44
C GLY A 16 10.07 -12.32 13.98
N ALA A 17 10.61 -11.16 13.62
CA ALA A 17 11.12 -10.87 12.29
C ALA A 17 12.64 -11.11 12.19
N THR A 18 13.16 -11.20 10.97
CA THR A 18 14.61 -11.33 10.72
C THR A 18 15.22 -9.98 10.39
N ALA A 19 16.21 -9.53 11.16
CA ALA A 19 16.93 -8.29 10.86
C ALA A 19 17.96 -8.53 9.74
N VAL A 20 17.82 -7.80 8.63
CA VAL A 20 18.80 -7.80 7.54
C VAL A 20 19.75 -6.62 7.75
N MET A 21 20.98 -6.91 8.16
CA MET A 21 21.99 -5.90 8.49
C MET A 21 23.18 -6.04 7.55
N PHE A 22 23.76 -4.89 7.14
CA PHE A 22 24.94 -4.89 6.27
C PHE A 22 26.11 -5.68 6.87
N GLU A 23 26.33 -5.61 8.18
CA GLU A 23 27.43 -6.28 8.87
C GLU A 23 27.32 -7.81 8.84
N ASP A 24 26.12 -8.34 8.61
CA ASP A 24 25.87 -9.77 8.50
C ASP A 24 26.08 -10.27 7.06
N LEU A 25 26.21 -9.36 6.09
CA LEU A 25 26.57 -9.70 4.72
C LEU A 25 28.07 -10.04 4.71
N GLY A 26 28.37 -11.35 4.68
CA GLY A 26 29.74 -11.85 4.57
C GLY A 26 30.45 -11.40 3.27
N ALA A 27 31.62 -11.98 2.98
CA ALA A 27 32.31 -11.71 1.71
C ALA A 27 31.43 -12.13 0.51
N GLN A 28 31.14 -11.18 -0.39
CA GLN A 28 30.34 -11.41 -1.60
C GLN A 28 31.14 -10.98 -2.85
N ASP A 29 30.84 -11.63 -3.98
CA ASP A 29 31.44 -11.33 -5.30
C ASP A 29 30.80 -10.10 -5.99
N VAL A 30 30.05 -9.28 -5.26
CA VAL A 30 29.41 -8.04 -5.74
C VAL A 30 29.98 -6.82 -5.03
N SER A 31 29.87 -5.64 -5.63
CA SER A 31 30.33 -4.41 -4.97
C SER A 31 29.57 -4.18 -3.66
N ALA A 32 30.21 -3.52 -2.69
CA ALA A 32 29.56 -3.18 -1.42
C ALA A 32 28.22 -2.43 -1.64
N GLU A 33 28.17 -1.59 -2.67
CA GLU A 33 26.98 -0.86 -3.12
C GLU A 33 25.84 -1.78 -3.56
N GLN A 34 26.14 -2.82 -4.34
CA GLN A 34 25.16 -3.81 -4.77
C GLN A 34 24.73 -4.73 -3.64
N ALA A 35 25.66 -5.08 -2.73
CA ALA A 35 25.43 -5.97 -1.61
C ALA A 35 24.39 -5.41 -0.63
N TYR A 36 24.54 -4.16 -0.17
CA TYR A 36 23.61 -3.62 0.84
C TYR A 36 22.22 -3.35 0.26
N LEU A 37 22.12 -2.87 -0.99
CA LEU A 37 20.81 -2.68 -1.65
C LEU A 37 20.10 -4.01 -1.91
N SER A 38 20.83 -5.13 -2.06
CA SER A 38 20.20 -6.45 -2.16
C SER A 38 19.47 -6.86 -0.87
N GLY A 39 20.01 -6.46 0.28
CA GLY A 39 19.35 -6.66 1.58
C GLY A 39 18.03 -5.89 1.66
N VAL A 40 18.03 -4.64 1.16
CA VAL A 40 16.79 -3.85 1.06
C VAL A 40 15.78 -4.52 0.14
N ARG A 41 16.19 -4.95 -1.07
CA ARG A 41 15.28 -5.60 -2.04
C ARG A 41 14.67 -6.92 -1.56
N SER A 42 15.36 -7.63 -0.67
CA SER A 42 14.89 -8.91 -0.11
C SER A 42 14.05 -8.74 1.16
N SER A 43 13.88 -7.51 1.66
CA SER A 43 13.14 -7.22 2.87
C SER A 43 11.68 -6.83 2.58
N GLU A 44 10.81 -7.02 3.58
CA GLU A 44 9.39 -6.60 3.50
C GLU A 44 9.15 -5.24 4.18
N VAL A 45 9.96 -4.94 5.19
CA VAL A 45 9.88 -3.71 6.00
C VAL A 45 11.26 -3.04 6.00
N TYR A 46 11.30 -1.76 5.65
CA TYR A 46 12.49 -0.93 5.81
C TYR A 46 12.40 -0.10 7.09
N VAL A 47 13.39 -0.25 7.96
CA VAL A 47 13.52 0.54 9.20
C VAL A 47 14.60 1.60 9.00
N GLY A 48 14.18 2.82 8.65
CA GLY A 48 15.09 3.95 8.48
C GLY A 48 15.38 4.63 9.82
N MET A 49 16.62 4.54 10.30
CA MET A 49 17.08 5.26 11.48
C MET A 49 17.97 6.45 11.08
N TRP A 50 17.45 7.66 11.24
CA TRP A 50 18.03 8.87 10.69
C TRP A 50 18.58 9.77 11.79
N GLY A 51 19.90 9.87 11.86
CA GLY A 51 20.62 10.79 12.74
C GLY A 51 20.67 12.23 12.21
N SER A 52 21.50 13.05 12.86
CA SER A 52 21.77 14.43 12.44
C SER A 52 22.72 14.55 11.25
N ARG A 53 23.55 13.52 10.99
CA ARG A 53 24.53 13.50 9.90
C ARG A 53 24.01 12.77 8.68
N TYR A 54 24.25 13.33 7.49
CA TYR A 54 23.80 12.71 6.23
C TYR A 54 24.59 11.45 5.85
N GLY A 55 25.86 11.41 6.24
CA GLY A 55 26.81 10.38 5.81
C GLY A 55 27.61 10.80 4.58
N VAL A 56 28.56 9.95 4.20
CA VAL A 56 29.43 10.17 3.04
C VAL A 56 28.62 9.97 1.76
N ARG A 57 28.76 10.90 0.81
CA ARG A 57 28.16 10.76 -0.53
C ARG A 57 28.92 9.73 -1.34
N MET A 58 28.19 8.84 -1.96
CA MET A 58 28.65 7.90 -2.98
C MET A 58 28.75 8.63 -4.34
N PRO A 59 29.31 8.00 -5.38
CA PRO A 59 29.47 8.63 -6.70
C PRO A 59 28.17 9.16 -7.34
N ASP A 60 27.03 8.59 -6.97
CA ASP A 60 25.69 9.01 -7.40
C ASP A 60 25.16 10.27 -6.68
N GLY A 61 25.90 10.77 -5.68
CA GLY A 61 25.56 11.95 -4.89
C GLY A 61 24.71 11.66 -3.63
N TYR A 62 24.25 10.43 -3.44
CA TYR A 62 23.46 10.02 -2.27
C TYR A 62 24.34 9.42 -1.18
N SER A 63 23.90 9.51 0.08
CA SER A 63 24.49 8.67 1.13
C SER A 63 23.87 7.27 1.06
N ALA A 64 24.55 6.28 1.64
CA ALA A 64 24.03 4.90 1.69
C ALA A 64 22.60 4.87 2.27
N THR A 65 22.36 5.56 3.39
CA THR A 65 21.03 5.67 4.00
C THR A 65 19.97 6.26 3.06
N HIS A 66 20.33 7.26 2.26
CA HIS A 66 19.40 7.85 1.29
C HIS A 66 19.12 6.86 0.15
N ALA A 67 20.16 6.22 -0.39
CA ALA A 67 20.00 5.21 -1.44
C ALA A 67 19.14 4.02 -0.97
N GLU A 68 19.34 3.54 0.26
CA GLU A 68 18.50 2.50 0.87
C GLU A 68 17.03 2.92 0.97
N PHE A 69 16.76 4.15 1.42
CA PHE A 69 15.41 4.68 1.52
C PHE A 69 14.73 4.74 0.13
N LEU A 70 15.42 5.24 -0.89
CA LEU A 70 14.89 5.29 -2.25
C LEU A 70 14.67 3.89 -2.83
N GLU A 71 15.57 2.96 -2.56
CA GLU A 71 15.43 1.57 -2.99
C GLU A 71 14.24 0.90 -2.29
N ALA A 72 14.07 1.09 -0.98
CA ALA A 72 12.94 0.57 -0.23
C ALA A 72 11.61 1.14 -0.75
N GLU A 73 11.58 2.45 -1.01
CA GLU A 73 10.43 3.13 -1.60
C GLU A 73 10.11 2.60 -3.01
N ARG A 74 11.13 2.45 -3.86
CA ARG A 74 10.99 1.93 -5.22
C ARG A 74 10.46 0.51 -5.25
N ASN A 75 10.90 -0.34 -4.31
CA ASN A 75 10.45 -1.72 -4.20
C ASN A 75 9.14 -1.86 -3.39
N GLY A 76 8.54 -0.74 -2.93
CA GLY A 76 7.24 -0.75 -2.28
C GLY A 76 7.24 -1.34 -0.86
N LEU A 77 8.38 -1.36 -0.18
CA LEU A 77 8.50 -1.88 1.19
C LEU A 77 7.66 -1.06 2.18
N ARG A 78 7.26 -1.69 3.29
CA ARG A 78 6.66 -0.95 4.41
C ARG A 78 7.74 -0.09 5.07
N LEU A 79 7.56 1.23 5.05
CA LEU A 79 8.55 2.16 5.58
C LEU A 79 8.26 2.51 7.06
N CYS A 80 9.24 2.28 7.94
CA CYS A 80 9.25 2.70 9.34
C CYS A 80 10.39 3.68 9.57
N LEU A 81 10.08 4.98 9.61
CA LEU A 81 11.09 6.04 9.60
C LEU A 81 11.21 6.69 10.98
N PHE A 82 12.40 6.62 11.56
CA PHE A 82 12.74 7.10 12.89
C PHE A 82 13.80 8.18 12.82
N VAL A 83 13.51 9.39 13.32
CA VAL A 83 14.41 10.55 13.23
C VAL A 83 14.92 10.92 14.62
N HIS A 84 16.22 11.12 14.76
CA HIS A 84 16.81 11.53 16.02
C HIS A 84 16.38 12.97 16.37
N GLY A 85 15.75 13.13 17.53
CA GLY A 85 15.27 14.40 18.06
C GLY A 85 14.09 15.05 17.30
N GLU A 86 13.48 16.06 17.90
CA GLU A 86 12.55 16.98 17.23
C GLU A 86 13.36 18.11 16.59
N THR A 87 13.87 17.90 15.37
CA THR A 87 14.45 18.91 14.45
C THR A 87 14.93 20.23 15.11
N GLY A 88 15.96 20.14 15.95
CA GLY A 88 16.58 21.28 16.62
C GLY A 88 18.01 21.49 16.12
N GLY A 89 18.22 22.52 15.29
CA GLY A 89 19.50 23.20 15.05
C GLY A 89 20.65 22.47 14.33
N GLU A 90 20.99 21.24 14.71
CA GLU A 90 22.29 20.60 14.43
C GLU A 90 22.26 19.52 13.34
N MET A 91 21.23 19.49 12.51
CA MET A 91 21.12 18.53 11.40
C MET A 91 21.75 19.09 10.12
N ASP A 92 22.61 18.29 9.48
CA ASP A 92 23.21 18.57 8.18
C ASP A 92 22.14 18.97 7.16
N GLY A 93 22.45 19.91 6.25
CA GLY A 93 21.49 20.38 5.24
C GLY A 93 20.89 19.23 4.40
N ALA A 94 21.75 18.37 3.85
CA ALA A 94 21.29 17.22 3.05
C ALA A 94 20.47 16.20 3.87
N GLN A 95 20.77 16.03 5.16
CA GLN A 95 20.00 15.16 6.04
C GLN A 95 18.63 15.77 6.35
N ARG A 96 18.57 17.09 6.54
CA ARG A 96 17.33 17.82 6.70
C ARG A 96 16.45 17.72 5.47
N ASP A 97 17.04 17.83 4.27
CA ASP A 97 16.33 17.71 3.01
C ASP A 97 15.74 16.31 2.82
N LEU A 98 16.49 15.25 3.14
CA LEU A 98 15.98 13.87 3.15
C LEU A 98 14.79 13.72 4.11
N VAL A 99 14.95 14.15 5.36
CA VAL A 99 13.89 14.04 6.39
C VAL A 99 12.63 14.79 5.97
N GLN A 100 12.77 16.02 5.47
CA GLN A 100 11.62 16.83 5.03
C GLN A 100 10.97 16.24 3.78
N GLY A 101 11.77 15.77 2.82
CA GLY A 101 11.28 15.07 1.63
C GLY A 101 10.44 13.85 1.99
N ALA A 102 10.93 13.03 2.93
CA ALA A 102 10.21 11.87 3.42
C ALA A 102 8.94 12.24 4.19
N ARG A 103 8.97 13.29 5.03
CA ARG A 103 7.78 13.75 5.80
C ARG A 103 6.60 14.20 4.94
N ASN A 104 6.86 14.57 3.68
CA ASN A 104 5.79 14.90 2.72
C ASN A 104 4.98 13.67 2.28
N LEU A 105 5.57 12.48 2.37
CA LEU A 105 4.99 11.20 1.90
C LEU A 105 4.73 10.21 3.04
N TYR A 106 5.45 10.34 4.15
CA TYR A 106 5.48 9.35 5.21
C TYR A 106 5.46 10.03 6.57
N THR A 107 4.89 9.35 7.56
CA THR A 107 4.97 9.81 8.94
C THR A 107 6.28 9.31 9.54
N THR A 108 7.05 10.21 10.15
CA THR A 108 8.28 9.86 10.89
C THR A 108 8.05 9.88 12.39
N SER A 109 8.63 8.95 13.15
CA SER A 109 8.65 9.02 14.61
C SER A 109 9.96 9.62 15.12
N PRO A 110 9.94 10.61 16.02
CA PRO A 110 11.16 11.01 16.71
C PRO A 110 11.64 9.90 17.66
N TRP A 111 12.94 9.89 17.97
CA TRP A 111 13.55 9.09 19.05
C TRP A 111 14.67 9.89 19.73
N SER A 112 14.99 9.54 20.97
CA SER A 112 15.95 10.29 21.80
C SER A 112 17.19 9.51 22.19
N ASP A 113 17.03 8.23 22.53
CA ASP A 113 18.09 7.30 22.93
C ASP A 113 17.86 5.90 22.31
N PRO A 114 18.86 5.00 22.34
CA PRO A 114 18.74 3.66 21.76
C PRO A 114 17.57 2.82 22.31
N ASP A 115 17.28 2.89 23.60
CA ASP A 115 16.20 2.11 24.22
C ASP A 115 14.82 2.61 23.78
N ASP A 116 14.65 3.93 23.70
CA ASP A 116 13.46 4.57 23.14
C ASP A 116 13.26 4.17 21.68
N LEU A 117 14.32 4.21 20.87
CA LEU A 117 14.28 3.74 19.48
C LEU A 117 13.82 2.28 19.41
N GLY A 118 14.45 1.38 20.17
CA GLY A 118 14.09 -0.05 20.19
C GLY A 118 12.63 -0.29 20.54
N ARG A 119 12.11 0.37 21.60
CA ARG A 119 10.67 0.27 21.98
C ARG A 119 9.74 0.74 20.87
N ARG A 120 10.09 1.83 20.18
CA ARG A 120 9.27 2.40 19.10
C ARG A 120 9.28 1.53 17.85
N VAL A 121 10.44 0.97 17.49
CA VAL A 121 10.55 -0.01 16.40
C VAL A 121 9.66 -1.20 16.69
N ARG A 122 9.79 -1.84 17.87
CA ARG A 122 8.98 -3.00 18.23
C ARG A 122 7.49 -2.71 18.13
N ARG A 123 7.02 -1.62 18.74
CA ARG A 123 5.61 -1.22 18.68
C ARG A 123 5.14 -1.05 17.23
N ARG A 124 5.94 -0.41 16.37
CA ARG A 124 5.54 -0.23 14.97
C ARG A 124 5.48 -1.54 14.20
N LEU A 125 6.40 -2.47 14.46
CA LEU A 125 6.35 -3.81 13.86
C LEU A 125 5.13 -4.61 14.33
N GLU A 126 4.78 -4.53 15.60
CA GLU A 126 3.55 -5.13 16.15
C GLU A 126 2.29 -4.52 15.49
N GLU A 127 2.26 -3.20 15.28
CA GLU A 127 1.18 -2.52 14.54
C GLU A 127 1.12 -2.99 13.09
N LEU A 128 2.27 -3.10 12.40
CA LEU A 128 2.34 -3.60 11.02
C LEU A 128 1.83 -5.03 10.90
N ALA A 129 2.27 -5.92 11.80
CA ALA A 129 1.81 -7.29 11.85
C ALA A 129 0.29 -7.36 12.10
N ALA A 130 -0.23 -6.53 13.00
CA ALA A 130 -1.67 -6.45 13.24
C ALA A 130 -2.47 -5.89 12.05
N GLU A 131 -1.91 -4.92 11.31
CA GLU A 131 -2.49 -4.41 10.06
C GLU A 131 -2.51 -5.49 8.96
N GLU A 132 -1.45 -6.27 8.84
CA GLU A 132 -1.30 -7.33 7.83
C GLU A 132 -2.15 -8.57 8.13
N LEU A 133 -2.24 -8.97 9.39
CA LEU A 133 -3.13 -10.04 9.85
C LEU A 133 -4.63 -9.68 9.71
N ALA A 134 -4.96 -8.40 9.53
CA ALA A 134 -6.34 -7.94 9.47
C ALA A 134 -6.68 -7.15 8.19
N PRO A 135 -6.57 -7.74 6.99
CA PRO A 135 -6.75 -7.03 5.73
C PRO A 135 -8.16 -6.47 5.61
N TRP A 136 -8.27 -5.27 5.06
CA TRP A 136 -9.57 -4.71 4.65
C TRP A 136 -10.07 -5.44 3.41
N VAL A 137 -11.35 -5.81 3.46
CA VAL A 137 -12.07 -6.41 2.34
C VAL A 137 -13.33 -5.60 2.05
N ARG A 138 -13.75 -5.64 0.80
CA ARG A 138 -15.04 -5.13 0.36
C ARG A 138 -15.92 -6.29 -0.06
N VAL A 139 -17.15 -6.31 0.44
CA VAL A 139 -18.20 -7.21 -0.03
C VAL A 139 -19.44 -6.38 -0.29
N GLY A 140 -19.81 -6.27 -1.57
CA GLY A 140 -20.87 -5.40 -2.04
C GLY A 140 -20.54 -3.94 -1.77
N ARG A 141 -21.27 -3.33 -0.83
CA ARG A 141 -21.04 -1.95 -0.38
C ARG A 141 -20.38 -1.84 0.99
N THR A 142 -20.09 -2.97 1.64
CA THR A 142 -19.47 -2.99 2.97
C THR A 142 -17.98 -3.10 2.87
N LEU A 143 -17.29 -2.40 3.76
CA LEU A 143 -15.86 -2.48 3.99
C LEU A 143 -15.66 -2.90 5.44
N PHE A 144 -14.86 -3.95 5.67
CA PHE A 144 -14.56 -4.44 7.01
C PHE A 144 -13.22 -5.17 7.02
N ARG A 145 -12.67 -5.40 8.21
CA ARG A 145 -11.43 -6.17 8.36
C ARG A 145 -11.75 -7.66 8.42
N ALA A 146 -11.13 -8.43 7.53
CA ALA A 146 -11.04 -9.88 7.66
C ALA A 146 -9.91 -10.22 8.64
N ARG A 147 -10.01 -11.35 9.34
CA ARG A 147 -8.93 -11.97 10.13
C ARG A 147 -8.11 -12.94 9.29
N GLU A 148 -8.74 -13.52 8.28
CA GLU A 148 -8.15 -14.53 7.42
C GLU A 148 -8.89 -14.50 6.08
N ILE A 149 -8.14 -14.66 4.98
CA ILE A 149 -8.66 -14.83 3.64
C ILE A 149 -7.93 -16.00 3.01
N THR A 150 -8.68 -16.97 2.48
CA THR A 150 -8.17 -18.09 1.68
C THR A 150 -8.80 -17.99 0.29
N ASN A 151 -7.99 -18.11 -0.75
CA ASN A 151 -8.44 -18.12 -2.14
C ASN A 151 -7.76 -19.29 -2.87
N ASP A 152 -8.55 -20.25 -3.37
CA ASP A 152 -8.05 -21.41 -4.14
C ASP A 152 -8.19 -21.22 -5.67
N GLY A 153 -8.53 -20.01 -6.10
CA GLY A 153 -8.78 -19.65 -7.50
C GLY A 153 -10.25 -19.76 -7.92
N LYS A 154 -11.08 -20.48 -7.17
CA LYS A 154 -12.52 -20.62 -7.44
C LYS A 154 -13.37 -20.17 -6.25
N THR A 155 -12.94 -20.53 -5.05
CA THR A 155 -13.61 -20.30 -3.79
C THR A 155 -12.76 -19.35 -2.96
N ILE A 156 -13.42 -18.34 -2.40
CA ILE A 156 -12.82 -17.42 -1.46
C ILE A 156 -13.52 -17.63 -0.12
N SER A 157 -12.76 -18.03 0.89
CA SER A 157 -13.26 -18.13 2.26
C SER A 157 -12.63 -17.03 3.10
N LEU A 158 -13.42 -16.37 3.93
CA LEU A 158 -12.89 -15.37 4.84
C LEU A 158 -13.59 -15.42 6.20
N THR A 159 -12.85 -15.05 7.23
CA THR A 159 -13.38 -14.85 8.58
C THR A 159 -13.22 -13.39 8.98
N ALA A 160 -14.16 -12.85 9.75
CA ALA A 160 -14.11 -11.48 10.23
C ALA A 160 -14.74 -11.34 11.61
N ALA A 161 -14.19 -10.43 12.42
CA ALA A 161 -14.84 -9.95 13.62
C ALA A 161 -15.53 -8.63 13.31
N VAL A 162 -16.85 -8.66 13.18
CA VAL A 162 -17.68 -7.52 12.82
C VAL A 162 -18.31 -6.94 14.09
N ARG A 163 -18.00 -5.68 14.37
CA ARG A 163 -18.59 -4.93 15.50
C ARG A 163 -19.67 -3.93 15.09
N SER A 164 -19.91 -3.80 13.80
CA SER A 164 -20.87 -2.85 13.24
C SER A 164 -22.14 -3.59 12.83
N ASP A 165 -23.25 -3.27 13.49
CA ASP A 165 -24.56 -3.84 13.18
C ASP A 165 -24.96 -3.59 11.72
N ALA A 166 -24.56 -2.43 11.16
CA ALA A 166 -24.82 -2.09 9.77
C ALA A 166 -24.06 -3.01 8.80
N VAL A 167 -22.82 -3.37 9.12
CA VAL A 167 -22.04 -4.33 8.33
C VAL A 167 -22.66 -5.72 8.47
N HIS A 168 -22.93 -6.17 9.69
CA HIS A 168 -23.58 -7.47 9.95
C HIS A 168 -24.89 -7.62 9.16
N ALA A 169 -25.80 -6.65 9.30
CA ALA A 169 -27.10 -6.66 8.63
C ALA A 169 -26.98 -6.69 7.10
N GLU A 170 -26.01 -5.97 6.52
CA GLU A 170 -25.78 -5.96 5.08
C GLU A 170 -25.19 -7.29 4.57
N LEU A 171 -24.29 -7.93 5.34
CA LEU A 171 -23.78 -9.26 4.99
C LEU A 171 -24.91 -10.30 5.01
N VAL A 172 -25.77 -10.26 6.04
CA VAL A 172 -26.97 -11.11 6.12
C VAL A 172 -27.90 -10.87 4.92
N ARG A 173 -28.14 -9.60 4.56
CA ARG A 173 -28.94 -9.24 3.39
C ARG A 173 -28.36 -9.79 2.09
N LEU A 174 -27.04 -9.71 1.90
CA LEU A 174 -26.36 -10.23 0.71
C LEU A 174 -26.41 -11.76 0.64
N ARG A 175 -26.30 -12.46 1.78
CA ARG A 175 -26.51 -13.92 1.86
C ARG A 175 -27.92 -14.32 1.42
N ASP A 176 -28.93 -13.57 1.85
CA ASP A 176 -30.33 -13.90 1.57
C ASP A 176 -30.70 -13.56 0.12
N ASN A 177 -30.05 -12.55 -0.47
CA ASN A 177 -30.26 -12.15 -1.85
C ASN A 177 -29.28 -12.81 -2.83
N ARG A 178 -29.35 -14.15 -2.94
CA ARG A 178 -28.42 -15.00 -3.72
C ARG A 178 -28.45 -14.81 -5.25
N ALA A 179 -29.34 -13.96 -5.77
CA ALA A 179 -29.65 -13.91 -7.20
C ALA A 179 -28.66 -13.10 -8.05
N GLY A 180 -27.72 -12.37 -7.45
CA GLY A 180 -26.80 -11.49 -8.18
C GLY A 180 -25.33 -11.67 -7.78
N GLY A 181 -24.45 -11.39 -8.74
CA GLY A 181 -23.02 -11.19 -8.47
C GLY A 181 -22.81 -9.97 -7.57
N VAL A 182 -21.94 -10.13 -6.58
CA VAL A 182 -21.60 -9.11 -5.59
C VAL A 182 -20.15 -8.69 -5.83
N PRO A 183 -19.84 -7.39 -5.93
CA PRO A 183 -18.46 -6.93 -5.98
C PRO A 183 -17.69 -7.38 -4.75
N PHE A 184 -16.55 -8.01 -4.98
CA PHE A 184 -15.59 -8.37 -3.93
C PHE A 184 -14.25 -7.73 -4.24
N ALA A 185 -13.62 -7.19 -3.21
CA ALA A 185 -12.23 -6.78 -3.27
C ALA A 185 -11.47 -7.18 -2.01
N SER A 186 -10.23 -7.57 -2.21
CA SER A 186 -9.19 -7.78 -1.21
C SER A 186 -7.89 -7.14 -1.72
N PRO A 187 -6.82 -7.05 -0.91
CA PRO A 187 -5.59 -6.38 -1.34
C PRO A 187 -4.98 -6.84 -2.67
N HIS A 188 -5.25 -8.07 -3.10
CA HIS A 188 -4.65 -8.68 -4.29
C HIS A 188 -5.67 -9.18 -5.32
N THR A 189 -6.96 -8.99 -5.09
CA THR A 189 -7.99 -9.62 -5.92
C THR A 189 -9.24 -8.77 -5.90
N ALA A 190 -9.81 -8.48 -7.08
CA ALA A 190 -11.11 -7.86 -7.21
C ALA A 190 -11.90 -8.52 -8.35
N LEU A 191 -13.13 -8.94 -8.05
CA LEU A 191 -13.99 -9.66 -8.99
C LEU A 191 -15.45 -9.64 -8.53
N SER A 192 -16.34 -10.10 -9.41
CA SER A 192 -17.71 -10.44 -9.00
C SER A 192 -17.73 -11.82 -8.35
N VAL A 193 -18.35 -11.94 -7.19
CA VAL A 193 -18.52 -13.21 -6.47
C VAL A 193 -19.98 -13.47 -6.16
N GLN A 194 -20.32 -14.73 -5.89
CA GLN A 194 -21.59 -15.09 -5.27
C GLN A 194 -21.32 -15.51 -3.82
N ILE A 195 -22.10 -14.99 -2.87
CA ILE A 195 -22.07 -15.48 -1.49
C ILE A 195 -22.83 -16.81 -1.45
N VAL A 196 -22.11 -17.91 -1.23
CA VAL A 196 -22.73 -19.24 -1.14
C VAL A 196 -23.06 -19.61 0.31
N GLU A 197 -22.25 -19.14 1.25
CA GLU A 197 -22.44 -19.38 2.67
C GLU A 197 -22.04 -18.16 3.49
N LEU A 198 -22.83 -17.88 4.53
CA LEU A 198 -22.49 -16.97 5.61
C LEU A 198 -22.97 -17.61 6.92
N SER A 199 -22.01 -17.90 7.80
CA SER A 199 -22.25 -18.34 9.16
C SER A 199 -21.88 -17.22 10.12
N THR A 200 -22.83 -16.86 10.98
CA THR A 200 -22.63 -15.85 12.03
C THR A 200 -22.59 -16.52 13.40
N ARG A 201 -21.56 -16.25 14.18
CA ARG A 201 -21.50 -16.56 15.60
C ARG A 201 -21.52 -15.26 16.39
N THR A 202 -22.61 -14.98 17.09
CA THR A 202 -22.74 -13.82 17.97
C THR A 202 -21.98 -14.06 19.27
N VAL A 203 -20.97 -13.24 19.55
CA VAL A 203 -20.12 -13.33 20.74
C VAL A 203 -20.46 -12.27 21.80
N SER A 204 -21.10 -11.18 21.40
CA SER A 204 -21.63 -10.14 22.30
C SER A 204 -22.78 -9.39 21.63
N THR A 205 -23.41 -8.44 22.33
CA THR A 205 -24.55 -7.65 21.82
C THR A 205 -24.27 -6.96 20.48
N ILE A 206 -23.03 -6.52 20.27
CA ILE A 206 -22.59 -5.82 19.04
C ILE A 206 -21.46 -6.58 18.33
N GLY A 207 -21.17 -7.81 18.76
CA GLY A 207 -19.98 -8.54 18.33
C GLY A 207 -20.37 -9.81 17.60
N HIS A 208 -20.02 -9.88 16.32
CA HIS A 208 -20.29 -11.02 15.45
C HIS A 208 -18.98 -11.56 14.87
N GLU A 209 -18.81 -12.88 14.94
CA GLU A 209 -17.81 -13.59 14.15
C GLU A 209 -18.48 -14.10 12.88
N GLU A 210 -18.11 -13.53 11.74
CA GLU A 210 -18.64 -13.89 10.44
C GLU A 210 -17.67 -14.81 9.73
N ARG A 211 -18.21 -15.88 9.14
CA ARG A 211 -17.49 -16.76 8.21
C ARG A 211 -18.24 -16.77 6.89
N LEU A 212 -17.58 -16.31 5.84
CA LEU A 212 -18.15 -16.23 4.49
C LEU A 212 -17.44 -17.23 3.59
N THR A 213 -18.23 -17.88 2.73
CA THR A 213 -17.72 -18.60 1.57
C THR A 213 -18.33 -17.98 0.33
N LEU A 214 -17.44 -17.60 -0.58
CA LEU A 214 -17.74 -16.88 -1.81
C LEU A 214 -17.24 -17.74 -2.98
N VAL A 215 -17.95 -17.70 -4.10
CA VAL A 215 -17.51 -18.35 -5.34
C VAL A 215 -17.29 -17.28 -6.39
N ALA A 216 -16.10 -17.29 -7.00
CA ALA A 216 -15.75 -16.40 -8.10
C ALA A 216 -16.71 -16.62 -9.28
N GLN A 217 -17.21 -15.53 -9.85
CA GLN A 217 -17.96 -15.56 -11.09
C GLN A 217 -17.06 -15.15 -12.23
N GLU A 218 -17.14 -15.86 -13.36
CA GLU A 218 -16.41 -15.47 -14.57
C GLU A 218 -16.84 -14.06 -15.00
N GLN A 219 -15.89 -13.14 -14.99
CA GLN A 219 -16.07 -11.80 -15.54
C GLN A 219 -16.11 -11.89 -17.07
N ARG A 220 -17.31 -11.94 -17.65
CA ARG A 220 -17.52 -11.64 -19.09
C ARG A 220 -17.47 -10.13 -19.30
N GLY A 221 -16.28 -9.55 -19.16
CA GLY A 221 -16.03 -8.14 -19.43
C GLY A 221 -14.76 -8.00 -20.26
N SER A 222 -14.91 -7.96 -21.58
CA SER A 222 -13.83 -7.50 -22.45
C SER A 222 -13.84 -5.98 -22.41
N SER A 223 -12.99 -5.37 -21.58
CA SER A 223 -12.63 -3.98 -21.82
C SER A 223 -11.75 -3.99 -23.06
N MET A 224 -12.29 -3.50 -24.19
CA MET A 224 -11.48 -3.33 -25.40
C MET A 224 -10.35 -2.35 -25.07
N ARG A 225 -9.15 -2.88 -24.84
CA ARG A 225 -7.91 -2.12 -24.69
C ARG A 225 -7.48 -1.62 -26.07
N ALA A 226 -8.17 -0.60 -26.56
CA ALA A 226 -7.87 0.02 -27.84
C ALA A 226 -6.79 1.11 -27.67
N SER A 227 -5.80 1.11 -28.56
CA SER A 227 -4.93 2.27 -28.73
C SER A 227 -5.71 3.38 -29.43
N ILE A 228 -5.47 4.62 -29.02
CA ILE A 228 -6.19 5.79 -29.56
C ILE A 228 -5.15 6.81 -30.00
N ASN A 229 -5.16 7.22 -31.27
CA ASN A 229 -4.26 8.23 -31.81
C ASN A 229 -2.77 7.98 -31.48
N GLY A 230 -2.35 6.70 -31.44
CA GLY A 230 -0.99 6.29 -31.08
C GLY A 230 -0.68 6.21 -29.57
N VAL A 231 -1.65 6.55 -28.70
CA VAL A 231 -1.56 6.42 -27.24
C VAL A 231 -2.05 5.03 -26.83
N SER A 232 -1.31 4.35 -25.96
CA SER A 232 -1.69 3.03 -25.47
C SER A 232 -2.87 3.11 -24.49
N ALA A 233 -3.62 2.02 -24.33
CA ALA A 233 -4.71 1.97 -23.35
C ALA A 233 -4.21 2.22 -21.91
N ASP A 234 -2.99 1.76 -21.58
CA ASP A 234 -2.36 2.00 -20.28
C ASP A 234 -2.07 3.48 -20.05
N GLU A 235 -1.57 4.17 -21.08
CA GLU A 235 -1.29 5.60 -21.00
C GLU A 235 -2.58 6.42 -20.89
N VAL A 236 -3.65 6.03 -21.60
CA VAL A 236 -4.98 6.64 -21.42
C VAL A 236 -5.48 6.45 -19.98
N GLY A 237 -5.36 5.24 -19.44
CA GLY A 237 -5.75 4.92 -18.06
C GLY A 237 -4.94 5.72 -17.02
N GLN A 238 -3.63 5.82 -17.21
CA GLN A 238 -2.74 6.61 -16.34
C GLN A 238 -3.13 8.09 -16.34
N ARG A 239 -3.40 8.67 -17.51
CA ARG A 239 -3.83 10.07 -17.64
C ARG A 239 -5.20 10.30 -17.00
N ALA A 240 -6.15 9.38 -17.20
CA ALA A 240 -7.47 9.45 -16.60
C ALA A 240 -7.42 9.40 -15.06
N LEU A 241 -6.56 8.54 -14.50
CA LEU A 241 -6.32 8.48 -13.05
C LEU A 241 -5.68 9.78 -12.54
N SER A 242 -4.65 10.29 -13.21
CA SER A 242 -4.00 11.56 -12.82
C SER A 242 -5.00 12.72 -12.83
N ASP A 243 -5.83 12.82 -13.87
CA ASP A 243 -6.84 13.88 -13.99
C ASP A 243 -7.90 13.78 -12.88
N GLY A 244 -8.35 12.57 -12.55
CA GLY A 244 -9.37 12.37 -11.51
C GLY A 244 -8.84 12.50 -10.08
N LEU A 245 -7.64 11.98 -9.80
CA LEU A 245 -7.04 12.01 -8.47
C LEU A 245 -6.43 13.38 -8.13
N PHE A 246 -5.67 13.95 -9.07
CA PHE A 246 -4.84 15.13 -8.85
C PHE A 246 -5.41 16.41 -9.48
N GLY A 247 -6.50 16.32 -10.24
CA GLY A 247 -7.08 17.46 -10.94
C GLY A 247 -6.21 17.97 -12.10
N THR A 248 -5.37 17.12 -12.69
CA THR A 248 -4.61 17.46 -13.89
C THR A 248 -5.51 17.55 -15.14
N SER A 249 -4.93 17.85 -16.30
CA SER A 249 -5.65 17.90 -17.58
C SER A 249 -4.87 17.19 -18.70
N LEU A 250 -4.30 16.02 -18.38
CA LEU A 250 -3.44 15.22 -19.25
C LEU A 250 -4.20 14.48 -20.36
N LEU A 251 -5.49 14.22 -20.18
CA LEU A 251 -6.34 13.68 -21.26
C LEU A 251 -6.48 14.71 -22.40
N GLY A 252 -6.50 16.01 -22.08
CA GLY A 252 -6.70 17.08 -23.08
C GLY A 252 -8.09 17.04 -23.74
N GLN A 253 -8.40 18.06 -24.54
CA GLN A 253 -9.74 18.22 -25.14
C GLN A 253 -10.09 17.13 -26.17
N GLN A 254 -9.09 16.59 -26.90
CA GLN A 254 -9.31 15.58 -27.93
C GLN A 254 -9.63 14.18 -27.36
N MET A 255 -9.07 13.79 -26.21
CA MET A 255 -9.37 12.48 -25.58
C MET A 255 -10.57 12.54 -24.62
N GLY A 256 -10.98 13.73 -24.16
CA GLY A 256 -12.07 13.89 -23.18
C GLY A 256 -13.45 13.36 -23.62
N TRP A 257 -13.64 13.10 -24.92
CA TRP A 257 -14.85 12.46 -25.45
C TRP A 257 -14.81 10.93 -25.33
N MET A 258 -13.63 10.33 -25.26
CA MET A 258 -13.43 8.87 -25.26
C MET A 258 -12.99 8.31 -23.90
N ALA A 259 -12.32 9.11 -23.08
CA ALA A 259 -11.91 8.77 -21.73
C ALA A 259 -12.30 9.90 -20.76
N ARG A 260 -12.70 9.53 -19.55
CA ARG A 260 -13.09 10.48 -18.49
C ARG A 260 -12.11 10.39 -17.32
N PRO A 261 -11.90 11.48 -16.56
CA PRO A 261 -11.18 11.42 -15.30
C PRO A 261 -11.75 10.35 -14.37
N ILE A 262 -10.87 9.58 -13.73
CA ILE A 262 -11.22 8.47 -12.82
C ILE A 262 -10.67 8.78 -11.44
N ASP A 263 -11.54 8.81 -10.43
CA ASP A 263 -11.15 8.93 -9.03
C ASP A 263 -11.64 7.72 -8.22
N PRO A 264 -10.79 6.71 -8.00
CA PRO A 264 -11.10 5.56 -7.15
C PRO A 264 -11.38 5.94 -5.69
N LEU A 265 -10.91 7.11 -5.24
CA LEU A 265 -10.96 7.56 -3.85
C LEU A 265 -12.10 8.53 -3.59
N ALA A 266 -12.94 8.83 -4.58
CA ALA A 266 -14.03 9.80 -4.49
C ALA A 266 -14.96 9.53 -3.29
N SER A 267 -15.24 8.25 -3.00
CA SER A 267 -16.11 7.86 -1.88
C SER A 267 -15.52 8.10 -0.49
N LEU A 268 -14.21 8.35 -0.38
CA LEU A 268 -13.53 8.62 0.88
C LEU A 268 -13.45 10.11 1.19
N ARG A 269 -13.63 10.98 0.17
CA ARG A 269 -13.44 12.42 0.32
C ARG A 269 -14.46 13.01 1.30
N GLY A 270 -13.97 13.81 2.25
CA GLY A 270 -14.79 14.49 3.24
C GLY A 270 -15.32 13.61 4.38
N LEU A 271 -14.98 12.32 4.43
CA LEU A 271 -15.42 11.43 5.52
C LEU A 271 -14.65 11.65 6.84
N GLY A 272 -13.48 12.30 6.80
CA GLY A 272 -12.67 12.56 8.00
C GLY A 272 -12.19 11.29 8.70
N LEU A 273 -11.82 10.26 7.93
CA LEU A 273 -11.37 8.97 8.46
C LEU A 273 -9.98 9.08 9.08
N ASP A 274 -9.75 8.35 10.18
CA ASP A 274 -8.42 8.20 10.75
C ASP A 274 -7.46 7.54 9.75
N ASP A 275 -6.18 7.92 9.77
CA ASP A 275 -5.14 7.40 8.86
C ASP A 275 -5.01 5.88 8.87
N SER A 276 -5.28 5.24 10.03
CA SER A 276 -5.27 3.78 10.22
C SER A 276 -6.39 3.03 9.49
N VAL A 277 -7.43 3.76 9.06
CA VAL A 277 -8.54 3.28 8.24
C VAL A 277 -8.41 3.80 6.81
N LEU A 278 -8.18 5.11 6.66
CA LEU A 278 -8.11 5.79 5.37
C LEU A 278 -7.09 5.15 4.44
N ARG A 279 -5.84 4.97 4.88
CA ARG A 279 -4.75 4.49 4.02
C ARG A 279 -5.00 3.07 3.48
N PRO A 280 -5.33 2.05 4.31
CA PRO A 280 -5.59 0.71 3.78
C PRO A 280 -6.88 0.65 2.96
N VAL A 281 -7.93 1.39 3.31
CA VAL A 281 -9.17 1.44 2.50
C VAL A 281 -8.92 2.14 1.16
N ALA A 282 -8.13 3.21 1.13
CA ALA A 282 -7.74 3.88 -0.11
C ALA A 282 -6.96 2.95 -1.03
N ARG A 283 -6.00 2.19 -0.49
CA ARG A 283 -5.28 1.16 -1.25
C ARG A 283 -6.24 0.12 -1.83
N LEU A 284 -7.19 -0.36 -1.02
CA LEU A 284 -8.17 -1.35 -1.45
C LEU A 284 -9.06 -0.85 -2.60
N LEU A 285 -9.61 0.36 -2.49
CA LEU A 285 -10.46 0.93 -3.55
C LEU A 285 -9.67 1.24 -4.83
N PHE A 286 -8.42 1.68 -4.70
CA PHE A 286 -7.52 1.85 -5.83
C PHE A 286 -7.27 0.51 -6.53
N ALA A 287 -6.89 -0.53 -5.78
CA ALA A 287 -6.67 -1.87 -6.31
C ALA A 287 -7.93 -2.46 -6.94
N GLU A 288 -9.09 -2.34 -6.28
CA GLU A 288 -10.39 -2.77 -6.78
C GLU A 288 -10.65 -2.19 -8.16
N ARG A 289 -10.48 -0.87 -8.31
CA ARG A 289 -10.75 -0.18 -9.56
C ARG A 289 -9.82 -0.67 -10.68
N LEU A 290 -8.52 -0.71 -10.44
CA LEU A 290 -7.54 -1.06 -11.46
C LEU A 290 -7.64 -2.52 -11.89
N ILE A 291 -7.88 -3.45 -10.96
CA ILE A 291 -8.03 -4.88 -11.27
C ILE A 291 -9.36 -5.13 -11.99
N THR A 292 -10.46 -4.50 -11.54
CA THR A 292 -11.79 -4.67 -12.16
C THR A 292 -11.81 -4.18 -13.61
N ASP A 293 -11.14 -3.05 -13.89
CA ASP A 293 -11.05 -2.48 -15.24
C ASP A 293 -10.01 -3.21 -16.14
N GLN A 294 -9.32 -4.24 -15.60
CA GLN A 294 -8.20 -4.92 -16.25
C GLN A 294 -7.06 -3.96 -16.62
N ALA A 295 -6.86 -2.90 -15.84
CA ALA A 295 -5.74 -1.96 -15.99
C ALA A 295 -4.48 -2.43 -15.26
N ALA A 296 -4.63 -3.28 -14.24
CA ALA A 296 -3.52 -3.90 -13.50
C ALA A 296 -3.72 -5.40 -13.32
N SER A 297 -2.64 -6.16 -13.48
CA SER A 297 -2.54 -7.54 -12.99
C SER A 297 -2.11 -7.59 -11.52
N ARG A 298 -1.32 -6.60 -11.09
CA ARG A 298 -0.82 -6.46 -9.72
C ARG A 298 -0.59 -5.00 -9.36
N ILE A 299 -0.91 -4.63 -8.12
CA ILE A 299 -0.49 -3.36 -7.53
C ILE A 299 0.86 -3.56 -6.85
N ASP A 300 1.91 -2.93 -7.38
CA ASP A 300 3.28 -3.08 -6.89
C ASP A 300 3.50 -2.21 -5.64
N SER A 301 3.06 -0.96 -5.68
CA SER A 301 3.14 -0.05 -4.54
C SER A 301 1.96 0.92 -4.48
N PHE A 302 1.60 1.34 -3.27
CA PHE A 302 0.61 2.38 -3.02
C PHE A 302 0.96 3.08 -1.70
N ALA A 303 1.28 4.37 -1.79
CA ALA A 303 1.65 5.22 -0.67
C ALA A 303 0.78 6.47 -0.66
N LEU A 304 0.00 6.63 0.41
CA LEU A 304 -0.76 7.85 0.68
C LEU A 304 -0.15 8.53 1.90
N GLY A 305 0.37 9.73 1.69
CA GLY A 305 1.08 10.49 2.72
C GLY A 305 0.20 11.12 3.79
N PRO A 306 0.84 11.70 4.82
CA PRO A 306 0.14 12.40 5.89
C PRO A 306 -0.61 13.62 5.32
N SER A 307 -1.71 14.00 5.99
CA SER A 307 -2.42 15.23 5.63
C SER A 307 -1.63 16.45 6.06
N HIS A 308 -1.43 17.38 5.12
CA HIS A 308 -0.90 18.70 5.36
C HIS A 308 -1.85 19.72 4.74
N GLN A 309 -2.53 20.50 5.58
CA GLN A 309 -3.53 21.51 5.14
C GLN A 309 -4.62 20.94 4.22
N GLY A 310 -5.06 19.70 4.48
CA GLY A 310 -6.09 19.03 3.67
C GLY A 310 -5.60 18.46 2.34
N ALA A 311 -4.29 18.52 2.10
CA ALA A 311 -3.60 17.92 0.96
C ALA A 311 -2.78 16.70 1.42
N ARG A 312 -2.71 15.67 0.60
CA ARG A 312 -1.82 14.51 0.79
C ARG A 312 -1.09 14.25 -0.49
N ARG A 313 0.17 13.81 -0.42
CA ARG A 313 0.86 13.28 -1.59
C ARG A 313 0.54 11.80 -1.75
N LEU A 314 0.15 11.40 -2.96
CA LEU A 314 -0.17 10.02 -3.32
C LEU A 314 0.82 9.55 -4.39
N ARG A 315 1.41 8.38 -4.19
CA ARG A 315 2.20 7.67 -5.19
C ARG A 315 1.69 6.25 -5.32
N ALA A 316 1.54 5.77 -6.54
CA ALA A 316 1.18 4.38 -6.80
C ALA A 316 1.88 3.84 -8.04
N THR A 317 2.26 2.57 -7.98
CA THR A 317 2.88 1.83 -9.09
C THR A 317 2.17 0.49 -9.27
N TRP A 318 1.90 0.11 -10.51
CA TRP A 318 1.25 -1.16 -10.83
C TRP A 318 1.79 -1.75 -12.12
N THR A 319 1.65 -3.07 -12.24
CA THR A 319 2.02 -3.82 -13.43
C THR A 319 0.74 -4.07 -14.27
N PRO A 320 0.69 -3.63 -15.53
CA PRO A 320 -0.43 -3.97 -16.43
C PRO A 320 -0.55 -5.49 -16.64
N PRO A 321 -1.71 -6.00 -17.10
CA PRO A 321 -1.80 -7.38 -17.58
C PRO A 321 -0.99 -7.57 -18.86
N GLN A 322 -0.34 -8.73 -18.98
CA GLN A 322 0.33 -9.14 -20.20
C GLN A 322 -0.71 -9.40 -21.30
N VAL A 323 -0.56 -8.76 -22.45
CA VAL A 323 -1.52 -8.87 -23.56
C VAL A 323 -1.27 -10.15 -24.37
N TYR A 324 0.00 -10.49 -24.59
CA TYR A 324 0.41 -11.68 -25.33
C TYR A 324 1.51 -12.43 -24.58
N VAL A 325 1.36 -13.76 -24.48
CA VAL A 325 2.27 -14.65 -23.72
C VAL A 325 3.71 -14.63 -24.28
N ASN A 326 3.89 -14.27 -25.55
CA ASN A 326 5.17 -14.23 -26.23
C ASN A 326 5.86 -12.84 -26.20
N GLU A 327 5.23 -11.84 -25.58
CA GLU A 327 5.84 -10.53 -25.37
C GLU A 327 6.51 -10.44 -23.99
N PRO A 328 7.55 -9.59 -23.83
CA PRO A 328 8.12 -9.30 -22.52
C PRO A 328 7.06 -8.80 -21.54
N ASP A 329 7.30 -9.01 -20.23
CA ASP A 329 6.43 -8.48 -19.20
C ASP A 329 6.24 -6.96 -19.37
N PRO A 330 5.00 -6.45 -19.21
CA PRO A 330 4.74 -5.03 -19.37
C PRO A 330 5.51 -4.24 -18.31
N ALA A 331 6.06 -3.10 -18.72
CA ALA A 331 6.74 -2.20 -17.80
C ALA A 331 5.74 -1.65 -16.75
N PRO A 332 6.16 -1.51 -15.47
CA PRO A 332 5.31 -0.90 -14.46
C PRO A 332 4.93 0.55 -14.80
N VAL A 333 3.69 0.90 -14.52
CA VAL A 333 3.12 2.24 -14.68
C VAL A 333 3.05 2.91 -13.31
N SER A 334 3.36 4.21 -13.24
CA SER A 334 3.37 4.96 -11.98
C SER A 334 2.64 6.29 -12.06
N ILE A 335 2.05 6.71 -10.95
CA ILE A 335 1.49 8.06 -10.75
C ILE A 335 2.05 8.65 -9.46
N ASP A 336 2.28 9.98 -9.46
CA ASP A 336 2.71 10.75 -8.29
C ASP A 336 2.04 12.13 -8.37
N GLY A 337 1.35 12.54 -7.31
CA GLY A 337 0.68 13.82 -7.27
C GLY A 337 0.05 14.12 -5.93
N THR A 338 -0.60 15.28 -5.85
CA THR A 338 -1.28 15.75 -4.64
C THR A 338 -2.78 15.48 -4.75
N VAL A 339 -3.34 14.84 -3.73
CA VAL A 339 -4.78 14.59 -3.58
C VAL A 339 -5.35 15.46 -2.46
N MET A 340 -6.59 15.93 -2.62
CA MET A 340 -7.24 16.88 -1.71
C MET A 340 -8.45 16.25 -1.00
N GLY A 341 -8.70 16.64 0.26
CA GLY A 341 -9.94 16.30 0.95
C GLY A 341 -10.08 14.84 1.38
N LEU A 342 -8.96 14.13 1.57
CA LEU A 342 -8.88 12.79 2.15
C LEU A 342 -8.44 12.80 3.62
#